data_AF-A0A8H5DKK2-F1
#
_entry.id   AF-A0A8H5DKK2-F1
#
_cell.length_a   1.000
_cell.length_b   1.000
_cell.length_c   1.000
_cell.angle_alpha   90.00
_cell.angle_beta   90.00
_cell.angle_gamma   90.00
#
_symmetry.space_group_name_H-M   'P 1'
#
loop_
_entity.id
_entity.type
_entity.pdbx_description
1 polymer ?
#
loop_
_entity_poly.entity_id
_entity_poly.type
_entity_poly.pdbx_seq_one_letter_code
_entity_poly.pdbx_strand_id
1 'polypeptide(L)'
;MMETALEALITLQANAENLTASQRSSVLALCRAAITTIEASEVFEGVRNAGSPGFQFSSNSLKRLAALLNGSSKDGKDKISTFQDLDAEMVIIYGLSMSIKDINRMKMEAWNEVARQGRIIAKRIAPYLAQSAQIEKVVNESSDSKFQIKFENMKREYGISDSISGIVLEHLAQLSINGRVALYMPEGNRDGYLRITTRWNEVFFHGLFGDPRDQSGAYDGVGLVRFAYRNRVAQFLGVYTSGAMTTSDVWAQEPPDNMVTNSVRCQGFPGQVIVIDVTIGRPECLKLVELLPAYPGSYM
;
A
#
# COMPACT_ATOMS: atom_id res chain seq x y z
N MET A 1 -11.23 -1.82 -31.88
CA MET A 1 -11.58 -0.40 -32.08
C MET A 1 -10.44 0.39 -32.70
N MET A 2 -9.21 0.32 -32.17
CA MET A 2 -8.07 1.05 -32.73
C MET A 2 -7.62 0.51 -34.11
N GLU A 3 -7.62 -0.81 -34.31
CA GLU A 3 -7.39 -1.45 -35.63
C GLU A 3 -8.43 -1.03 -36.66
N THR A 4 -9.71 -0.97 -36.27
CA THR A 4 -10.83 -0.60 -37.14
C THR A 4 -10.77 0.88 -37.56
N ALA A 5 -10.29 1.76 -36.68
CA ALA A 5 -10.06 3.17 -36.99
C ALA A 5 -8.82 3.37 -37.89
N LEU A 6 -7.77 2.58 -37.68
CA LEU A 6 -6.55 2.60 -38.49
C LEU A 6 -6.80 2.11 -39.92
N GLU A 7 -7.55 1.00 -40.08
CA GLU A 7 -7.99 0.50 -41.39
C GLU A 7 -8.87 1.53 -42.12
N ALA A 8 -9.80 2.18 -41.43
CA ALA A 8 -10.62 3.24 -42.00
C ALA A 8 -9.79 4.48 -42.42
N LEU A 9 -8.76 4.85 -41.65
CA LEU A 9 -7.84 5.94 -41.96
C LEU A 9 -6.94 5.63 -43.16
N ILE A 10 -6.41 4.41 -43.24
CA ILE A 10 -5.62 3.93 -44.39
C ILE A 10 -6.47 3.94 -45.66
N THR A 11 -7.73 3.52 -45.55
CA THR A 11 -8.69 3.56 -46.68
C THR A 11 -9.03 5.01 -47.09
N LEU A 12 -9.08 5.94 -46.13
CA LEU A 12 -9.30 7.37 -46.39
C LEU A 12 -8.15 8.04 -47.13
N GLN A 13 -6.92 7.70 -46.74
CA GLN A 13 -5.71 8.26 -47.32
C GLN A 13 -5.54 7.84 -48.79
N ALA A 14 -6.15 6.71 -49.17
CA ALA A 14 -6.12 6.20 -50.52
C ALA A 14 -7.15 6.84 -51.47
N ASN A 15 -8.37 7.24 -51.01
CA ASN A 15 -9.43 7.78 -51.89
C ASN A 15 -10.53 8.58 -51.15
N ALA A 16 -10.21 9.74 -50.57
CA ALA A 16 -11.18 10.58 -49.85
C ALA A 16 -12.36 11.10 -50.73
N GLU A 17 -12.15 11.23 -52.04
CA GLU A 17 -13.13 11.79 -52.98
C GLU A 17 -14.26 10.83 -53.36
N ASN A 18 -14.07 9.51 -53.21
CA ASN A 18 -15.04 8.48 -53.59
C ASN A 18 -16.05 8.11 -52.47
N LEU A 19 -15.91 8.71 -51.29
CA LEU A 19 -16.79 8.43 -50.16
C LEU A 19 -18.12 9.18 -50.28
N THR A 20 -19.23 8.49 -50.05
CA THR A 20 -20.56 9.11 -49.90
C THR A 20 -20.60 10.04 -48.68
N ALA A 21 -21.54 10.98 -48.65
CA ALA A 21 -21.72 11.89 -47.52
C ALA A 21 -21.94 11.13 -46.18
N SER A 22 -22.66 10.00 -46.22
CA SER A 22 -22.87 9.14 -45.06
C SER A 22 -21.55 8.51 -44.57
N GLN A 23 -20.75 7.95 -45.47
CA GLN A 23 -19.46 7.34 -45.13
C GLN A 23 -18.46 8.37 -44.59
N ARG A 24 -18.41 9.58 -45.18
CA ARG A 24 -17.58 10.69 -44.66
C ARG A 24 -17.99 11.07 -43.25
N SER A 25 -19.30 11.12 -42.97
CA SER A 25 -19.82 11.42 -41.62
C SER A 25 -19.43 10.33 -40.60
N SER A 26 -19.57 9.05 -40.97
CA SER A 26 -19.18 7.91 -40.11
C SER A 26 -17.69 7.92 -39.81
N VAL A 27 -16.84 8.17 -40.80
CA VAL A 27 -15.39 8.28 -40.61
C VAL A 27 -15.05 9.46 -39.71
N LEU A 28 -15.62 10.65 -39.97
CA LEU A 28 -15.38 11.81 -39.13
C LEU A 28 -15.77 11.56 -37.67
N ALA A 29 -16.87 10.82 -37.45
CA ALA A 29 -17.27 10.40 -36.10
C ALA A 29 -16.24 9.45 -35.46
N LEU A 30 -15.73 8.46 -36.20
CA LEU A 30 -14.67 7.55 -35.73
C LEU A 30 -13.37 8.30 -35.41
N CYS A 31 -12.93 9.21 -36.28
CA CYS A 31 -11.74 10.03 -36.04
C CYS A 31 -11.90 10.91 -34.80
N ARG A 32 -13.05 11.56 -34.63
CA ARG A 32 -13.34 12.37 -33.43
C ARG A 32 -13.33 11.52 -32.16
N ALA A 33 -13.90 10.32 -32.20
CA ALA A 33 -13.86 9.39 -31.08
C ALA A 33 -12.42 8.96 -30.74
N ALA A 34 -11.63 8.60 -31.75
CA ALA A 34 -10.23 8.21 -31.58
C ALA A 34 -9.38 9.36 -31.00
N ILE A 35 -9.53 10.58 -31.51
CA ILE A 35 -8.86 11.77 -30.97
C ILE A 35 -9.24 11.97 -29.50
N THR A 36 -10.54 11.91 -29.18
CA THR A 36 -11.01 12.08 -27.80
C THR A 36 -10.41 11.01 -26.86
N THR A 37 -10.31 9.76 -27.33
CA THR A 37 -9.69 8.67 -26.57
C THR A 37 -8.18 8.90 -26.37
N ILE A 38 -7.46 9.39 -27.37
CA ILE A 38 -6.02 9.66 -27.28
C ILE A 38 -5.77 10.82 -26.31
N GLU A 39 -6.48 11.94 -26.48
CA GLU A 39 -6.40 13.12 -25.60
C GLU A 39 -6.71 12.75 -24.14
N ALA A 40 -7.74 11.93 -23.89
CA ALA A 40 -8.06 11.44 -22.56
C ALA A 40 -6.96 10.54 -21.97
N SER A 41 -6.23 9.81 -22.82
CA SER A 41 -5.14 8.94 -22.39
C SER A 41 -3.90 9.75 -21.99
N GLU A 42 -3.63 10.86 -22.70
CA GLU A 42 -2.52 11.77 -22.41
C GLU A 42 -2.63 12.40 -21.02
N VAL A 43 -3.86 12.67 -20.56
CA VAL A 43 -4.12 13.18 -19.20
C VAL A 43 -3.44 12.33 -18.13
N PHE A 44 -3.41 11.01 -18.31
CA PHE A 44 -2.94 10.06 -17.31
C PHE A 44 -1.48 9.62 -17.48
N GLU A 45 -0.70 10.22 -18.37
CA GLU A 45 0.71 9.82 -18.57
C GLU A 45 1.51 9.86 -17.26
N GLY A 46 1.30 10.91 -16.45
CA GLY A 46 1.99 11.10 -15.17
C GLY A 46 1.67 10.05 -14.10
N VAL A 47 0.61 9.27 -14.26
CA VAL A 47 0.24 8.16 -13.35
C VAL A 47 0.31 6.79 -14.01
N ARG A 48 0.51 6.74 -15.34
CA ARG A 48 0.50 5.49 -16.12
C ARG A 48 1.60 4.53 -15.70
N ASN A 49 2.74 5.05 -15.28
CA ASN A 49 3.89 4.24 -14.85
C ASN A 49 3.91 4.00 -13.32
N ALA A 50 2.89 4.45 -12.59
CA ALA A 50 2.77 4.20 -11.16
C ALA A 50 2.73 2.68 -10.88
N GLY A 51 3.55 2.23 -9.93
CA GLY A 51 3.80 0.81 -9.65
C GLY A 51 5.09 0.26 -10.28
N SER A 52 5.78 1.03 -11.13
CA SER A 52 7.11 0.64 -11.61
C SER A 52 8.17 0.80 -10.50
N PRO A 53 9.23 -0.04 -10.46
CA PRO A 53 10.29 0.10 -9.47
C PRO A 53 10.92 1.51 -9.49
N GLY A 54 11.03 2.15 -8.33
CA GLY A 54 11.62 3.48 -8.18
C GLY A 54 10.76 4.65 -8.69
N PHE A 55 9.51 4.39 -9.09
CA PHE A 55 8.59 5.45 -9.50
C PHE A 55 8.26 6.38 -8.31
N GLN A 56 8.28 7.69 -8.55
CA GLN A 56 7.85 8.70 -7.57
C GLN A 56 6.96 9.74 -8.24
N PHE A 57 5.95 10.20 -7.51
CA PHE A 57 5.12 11.30 -7.99
C PHE A 57 5.88 12.62 -7.95
N SER A 58 5.73 13.41 -9.01
CA SER A 58 6.31 14.74 -9.06
C SER A 58 5.67 15.65 -8.00
N SER A 59 6.44 16.63 -7.52
CA SER A 59 5.94 17.63 -6.56
C SER A 59 4.75 18.42 -7.12
N ASN A 60 4.72 18.67 -8.43
CA ASN A 60 3.61 19.34 -9.10
C ASN A 60 2.34 18.48 -9.09
N SER A 61 2.45 17.18 -9.33
CA SER A 61 1.32 16.25 -9.25
C SER A 61 0.73 16.20 -7.84
N LEU A 62 1.58 16.12 -6.81
CA LEU A 62 1.17 16.11 -5.41
C LEU A 62 0.51 17.44 -4.99
N LYS A 63 1.03 18.58 -5.46
CA LYS A 63 0.40 19.90 -5.23
C LYS A 63 -0.99 20.01 -5.87
N ARG A 64 -1.18 19.44 -7.06
CA ARG A 64 -2.50 19.39 -7.72
C ARG A 64 -3.48 18.55 -6.93
N LEU A 65 -3.05 17.39 -6.42
CA LEU A 65 -3.85 16.56 -5.54
C LEU A 65 -4.23 17.31 -4.26
N ALA A 66 -3.26 17.93 -3.58
CA ALA A 66 -3.52 18.73 -2.37
C ALA A 66 -4.52 19.86 -2.65
N ALA A 67 -4.37 20.56 -3.78
CA ALA A 67 -5.32 21.60 -4.18
C ALA A 67 -6.73 21.05 -4.41
N LEU A 68 -6.86 19.88 -5.04
CA LEU A 68 -8.15 19.23 -5.28
C LEU A 68 -8.84 18.85 -3.96
N LEU A 69 -8.10 18.26 -3.02
CA LEU A 69 -8.64 17.86 -1.71
C LEU A 69 -9.01 19.07 -0.85
N ASN A 70 -8.23 20.15 -0.89
CA ASN A 70 -8.49 21.36 -0.10
C ASN A 70 -9.48 22.33 -0.77
N GLY A 71 -9.71 22.18 -2.08
CA GLY A 71 -10.57 23.05 -2.89
C GLY A 71 -12.04 22.64 -2.93
N SER A 72 -12.45 21.57 -2.23
CA SER A 72 -13.79 20.96 -2.32
C SER A 72 -14.92 21.76 -1.64
N SER A 73 -14.66 22.99 -1.18
CA SER A 73 -15.64 23.81 -0.46
C SER A 73 -15.61 25.26 -0.93
N LYS A 74 -16.58 25.66 -1.77
CA LYS A 74 -17.50 26.77 -1.45
C LYS A 74 -18.57 27.16 -2.49
N ASP A 75 -18.58 26.68 -3.74
CA ASP A 75 -19.64 27.05 -4.70
C ASP A 75 -20.25 25.86 -5.45
N GLY A 76 -21.52 25.59 -5.17
CA GLY A 76 -22.27 24.39 -5.54
C GLY A 76 -22.71 24.26 -7.01
N LYS A 77 -21.82 24.52 -7.97
CA LYS A 77 -22.08 24.26 -9.41
C LYS A 77 -20.97 23.55 -10.16
N ASP A 78 -19.86 23.21 -9.50
CA ASP A 78 -18.70 22.65 -10.18
C ASP A 78 -18.77 21.12 -10.28
N LYS A 79 -18.20 20.58 -11.36
CA LYS A 79 -17.95 19.14 -11.56
C LYS A 79 -17.19 18.51 -10.38
N ILE A 80 -16.53 19.33 -9.59
CA ILE A 80 -15.83 19.01 -8.34
C ILE A 80 -16.80 18.45 -7.29
N SER A 81 -18.06 18.90 -7.25
CA SER A 81 -19.07 18.32 -6.35
C SER A 81 -19.31 16.83 -6.61
N THR A 82 -19.19 16.39 -7.87
CA THR A 82 -19.29 14.98 -8.29
C THR A 82 -18.13 14.14 -7.79
N PHE A 83 -17.01 14.74 -7.33
CA PHE A 83 -15.88 14.00 -6.78
C PHE A 83 -16.14 13.48 -5.37
N GLN A 84 -17.13 14.01 -4.66
CA GLN A 84 -17.55 13.46 -3.36
C GLN A 84 -18.09 12.02 -3.53
N ASP A 85 -18.77 11.76 -4.65
CA ASP A 85 -19.35 10.46 -4.97
C ASP A 85 -18.35 9.49 -5.61
N LEU A 86 -17.24 9.98 -6.16
CA LEU A 86 -16.23 9.17 -6.85
C LEU A 86 -15.31 8.42 -5.88
N ASP A 87 -15.01 7.16 -6.19
CA ASP A 87 -14.09 6.31 -5.41
C ASP A 87 -12.74 7.00 -5.11
N ALA A 88 -12.10 6.64 -4.00
CA ALA A 88 -10.89 7.34 -3.54
C ALA A 88 -9.76 7.29 -4.59
N GLU A 89 -9.57 6.15 -5.25
CA GLU A 89 -8.58 5.97 -6.32
C GLU A 89 -8.81 6.95 -7.47
N MET A 90 -10.07 7.18 -7.82
CA MET A 90 -10.46 8.05 -8.92
C MET A 90 -10.09 9.49 -8.59
N VAL A 91 -10.45 9.96 -7.40
CA VAL A 91 -10.11 11.31 -6.93
C VAL A 91 -8.59 11.50 -6.91
N ILE A 92 -7.84 10.51 -6.42
CA ILE A 92 -6.37 10.55 -6.40
C ILE A 92 -5.80 10.65 -7.81
N ILE A 93 -6.24 9.78 -8.71
CA ILE A 93 -5.75 9.76 -10.10
C ILE A 93 -6.01 11.09 -10.79
N TYR A 94 -7.21 11.64 -10.65
CA TYR A 94 -7.53 12.94 -11.24
C TYR A 94 -6.70 14.06 -10.62
N GLY A 95 -6.58 14.10 -9.28
CA GLY A 95 -5.77 15.10 -8.58
C GLY A 95 -4.29 15.05 -8.95
N LEU A 96 -3.76 13.86 -9.22
CA LEU A 96 -2.37 13.70 -9.68
C LEU A 96 -2.16 14.08 -11.14
N SER A 97 -3.21 14.04 -11.96
CA SER A 97 -3.15 14.14 -13.42
C SER A 97 -3.58 15.50 -13.95
N MET A 98 -4.52 16.17 -13.30
CA MET A 98 -5.17 17.39 -13.80
C MET A 98 -5.21 18.49 -12.75
N SER A 99 -5.23 19.75 -13.19
CA SER A 99 -5.57 20.86 -12.30
C SER A 99 -7.09 21.01 -12.18
N ILE A 100 -7.55 21.65 -11.11
CA ILE A 100 -8.97 22.03 -10.92
C ILE A 100 -9.50 22.82 -12.13
N LYS A 101 -8.67 23.71 -12.69
CA LYS A 101 -9.03 24.53 -13.85
C LYS A 101 -9.30 23.66 -15.08
N ASP A 102 -8.49 22.62 -15.30
CA ASP A 102 -8.63 21.72 -16.44
C ASP A 102 -9.91 20.88 -16.30
N ILE A 103 -10.19 20.39 -15.09
CA ILE A 103 -11.41 19.63 -14.77
C ILE A 103 -12.65 20.48 -15.06
N ASN A 104 -12.69 21.72 -14.58
CA ASN A 104 -13.84 22.61 -14.76
C ASN A 104 -14.05 23.06 -16.22
N ARG A 105 -12.97 23.22 -16.99
CA ARG A 105 -13.03 23.66 -18.40
C ARG A 105 -13.33 22.53 -19.39
N MET A 106 -13.16 21.27 -18.97
CA MET A 106 -13.36 20.12 -19.84
C MET A 106 -14.82 19.99 -20.28
N LYS A 107 -15.07 19.68 -21.55
CA LYS A 107 -16.43 19.40 -22.06
C LYS A 107 -16.97 18.08 -21.48
N MET A 108 -18.28 17.89 -21.47
CA MET A 108 -18.89 16.69 -20.87
C MET A 108 -18.52 15.40 -21.61
N GLU A 109 -18.42 15.45 -22.93
CA GLU A 109 -18.07 14.29 -23.76
C GLU A 109 -16.64 13.82 -23.48
N ALA A 110 -15.70 14.77 -23.40
CA ALA A 110 -14.31 14.51 -23.04
C ALA A 110 -14.19 14.00 -21.59
N TRP A 111 -14.95 14.59 -20.66
CA TRP A 111 -14.99 14.16 -19.27
C TRP A 111 -15.46 12.71 -19.12
N ASN A 112 -16.49 12.30 -19.87
CA ASN A 112 -16.99 10.92 -19.82
C ASN A 112 -15.92 9.91 -20.27
N GLU A 113 -15.14 10.24 -21.31
CA GLU A 113 -14.06 9.37 -21.77
C GLU A 113 -12.86 9.36 -20.81
N VAL A 114 -12.47 10.51 -20.26
CA VAL A 114 -11.48 10.62 -19.18
C VAL A 114 -11.92 9.78 -17.98
N ALA A 115 -13.20 9.83 -17.60
CA ALA A 115 -13.71 9.06 -16.49
C ALA A 115 -13.73 7.56 -16.75
N ARG A 116 -14.07 7.16 -17.98
CA ARG A 116 -14.02 5.75 -18.41
C ARG A 116 -12.60 5.21 -18.33
N GLN A 117 -11.60 5.94 -18.85
CA GLN A 117 -10.21 5.53 -18.80
C GLN A 117 -9.62 5.57 -17.38
N GLY A 118 -9.99 6.60 -16.61
CA GLY A 118 -9.61 6.73 -15.21
C GLY A 118 -9.97 5.50 -14.39
N ARG A 119 -11.19 4.94 -14.58
CA ARG A 119 -11.61 3.69 -13.89
C ARG A 119 -10.75 2.49 -14.21
N ILE A 120 -10.30 2.38 -15.46
CA ILE A 120 -9.42 1.27 -15.89
C ILE A 120 -8.06 1.41 -15.22
N ILE A 121 -7.50 2.62 -15.23
CA ILE A 121 -6.20 2.91 -14.60
C ILE A 121 -6.29 2.72 -13.09
N ALA A 122 -7.35 3.25 -12.45
CA ALA A 122 -7.63 3.11 -11.03
C ALA A 122 -7.53 1.67 -10.58
N LYS A 123 -8.31 0.76 -11.17
CA LYS A 123 -8.26 -0.66 -10.83
C LYS A 123 -6.86 -1.27 -10.92
N ARG A 124 -6.05 -0.83 -11.87
CA ARG A 124 -4.69 -1.35 -12.08
C ARG A 124 -3.70 -0.83 -11.04
N ILE A 125 -3.78 0.44 -10.68
CA ILE A 125 -2.78 1.10 -9.81
C ILE A 125 -3.28 1.32 -8.37
N ALA A 126 -4.53 0.99 -8.06
CA ALA A 126 -5.13 1.18 -6.74
C ALA A 126 -4.29 0.63 -5.59
N PRO A 127 -3.73 -0.61 -5.67
CA PRO A 127 -2.89 -1.13 -4.60
C PRO A 127 -1.65 -0.27 -4.36
N TYR A 128 -1.06 0.28 -5.42
CA TYR A 128 0.10 1.17 -5.32
C TYR A 128 -0.26 2.53 -4.73
N LEU A 129 -1.41 3.10 -5.13
CA LEU A 129 -1.90 4.37 -4.58
C LEU A 129 -2.15 4.26 -3.07
N ALA A 130 -2.74 3.14 -2.65
CA ALA A 130 -3.03 2.86 -1.26
C ALA A 130 -1.76 2.70 -0.39
N GLN A 131 -0.64 2.25 -0.96
CA GLN A 131 0.64 2.07 -0.26
C GLN A 131 1.57 3.30 -0.32
N SER A 132 1.22 4.31 -1.11
CA SER A 132 2.13 5.42 -1.37
C SER A 132 2.19 6.42 -0.22
N ALA A 133 3.33 6.44 0.49
CA ALA A 133 3.60 7.42 1.54
C ALA A 133 3.52 8.88 1.06
N GLN A 134 3.81 9.15 -0.23
CA GLN A 134 3.67 10.49 -0.80
C GLN A 134 2.19 10.93 -0.86
N ILE A 135 1.28 10.00 -1.14
CA ILE A 135 -0.16 10.26 -1.23
C ILE A 135 -0.75 10.36 0.17
N GLU A 136 -0.40 9.41 1.05
CA GLU A 136 -0.84 9.42 2.44
C GLU A 136 -0.51 10.75 3.14
N LYS A 137 0.72 11.25 2.95
CA LYS A 137 1.11 12.58 3.45
C LYS A 137 0.17 13.69 2.98
N VAL A 138 -0.12 13.75 1.68
CA VAL A 138 -0.99 14.78 1.10
C VAL A 138 -2.43 14.66 1.62
N VAL A 139 -2.95 13.45 1.78
CA VAL A 139 -4.30 13.21 2.30
C VAL A 139 -4.40 13.60 3.77
N ASN A 140 -3.41 13.25 4.59
CA ASN A 140 -3.38 13.58 6.01
C ASN A 140 -3.20 15.08 6.27
N GLU A 141 -2.48 15.79 5.39
CA GLU A 141 -2.35 17.25 5.43
C GLU A 141 -3.58 17.99 4.87
N SER A 142 -4.54 17.28 4.26
CA SER A 142 -5.74 17.89 3.69
C SER A 142 -6.82 18.19 4.73
N SER A 143 -7.67 19.18 4.45
CA SER A 143 -8.81 19.53 5.32
C SER A 143 -10.05 18.68 5.11
N ASP A 144 -10.05 17.75 4.15
CA ASP A 144 -11.22 16.95 3.78
C ASP A 144 -11.30 15.64 4.59
N SER A 145 -11.89 15.74 5.78
CA SER A 145 -12.04 14.60 6.70
C SER A 145 -12.90 13.47 6.11
N LYS A 146 -13.84 13.78 5.20
CA LYS A 146 -14.63 12.76 4.51
C LYS A 146 -13.75 11.97 3.55
N PHE A 147 -12.88 12.66 2.81
CA PHE A 147 -11.94 12.02 1.91
C PHE A 147 -10.90 11.19 2.66
N GLN A 148 -10.40 11.66 3.80
CA GLN A 148 -9.50 10.89 4.67
C GLN A 148 -10.11 9.54 5.05
N ILE A 149 -11.37 9.52 5.51
CA ILE A 149 -12.08 8.26 5.83
C ILE A 149 -12.21 7.37 4.58
N LYS A 150 -12.48 7.95 3.41
CA LYS A 150 -12.60 7.21 2.14
C LYS A 150 -11.27 6.58 1.72
N PHE A 151 -10.17 7.31 1.87
CA PHE A 151 -8.82 6.82 1.62
C PHE A 151 -8.44 5.69 2.58
N GLU A 152 -8.81 5.79 3.85
CA GLU A 152 -8.56 4.72 4.83
C GLU A 152 -9.43 3.47 4.58
N ASN A 153 -10.66 3.63 4.11
CA ASN A 153 -11.47 2.50 3.65
C ASN A 153 -10.82 1.79 2.45
N MET A 154 -10.30 2.57 1.48
CA MET A 154 -9.59 2.05 0.32
C MET A 154 -8.33 1.29 0.73
N LYS A 155 -7.51 1.85 1.63
CA LYS A 155 -6.35 1.17 2.22
C LYS A 155 -6.75 -0.19 2.82
N ARG A 156 -7.82 -0.21 3.64
CA ARG A 156 -8.35 -1.45 4.23
C ARG A 156 -8.81 -2.48 3.19
N GLU A 157 -9.49 -2.06 2.13
CA GLU A 157 -9.97 -2.95 1.06
C GLU A 157 -8.81 -3.70 0.37
N TYR A 158 -7.69 -3.03 0.14
CA TYR A 158 -6.48 -3.65 -0.42
C TYR A 158 -5.61 -4.37 0.62
N GLY A 159 -6.14 -4.62 1.81
CA GLY A 159 -5.43 -5.32 2.88
C GLY A 159 -4.28 -4.51 3.48
N ILE A 160 -4.20 -3.22 3.15
CA ILE A 160 -3.38 -2.19 3.79
C ILE A 160 -4.22 -1.68 4.97
N SER A 161 -4.55 -2.58 5.90
CA SER A 161 -4.88 -2.15 7.26
C SER A 161 -3.72 -1.30 7.73
N ASP A 162 -3.98 -0.12 8.31
CA ASP A 162 -2.96 0.75 8.91
C ASP A 162 -1.75 -0.09 9.32
N SER A 163 -0.75 -0.12 8.43
CA SER A 163 0.60 -0.42 8.86
C SER A 163 0.79 0.63 9.90
N ILE A 164 0.85 0.23 11.17
CA ILE A 164 1.06 1.10 12.32
C ILE A 164 2.20 2.04 11.91
N SER A 165 1.82 3.21 11.39
CA SER A 165 2.71 4.16 10.78
C SER A 165 3.19 4.99 11.94
N GLY A 166 4.12 4.37 12.63
CA GLY A 166 4.88 4.99 13.67
C GLY A 166 6.22 4.32 13.79
N ILE A 167 6.91 3.93 12.69
CA ILE A 167 8.33 3.52 12.67
C ILE A 167 8.66 2.25 13.50
N VAL A 168 7.76 1.80 14.35
CA VAL A 168 8.01 0.92 15.50
C VAL A 168 8.11 -0.54 15.08
N LEU A 169 7.27 -1.00 14.14
CA LEU A 169 7.25 -2.38 13.64
C LEU A 169 7.57 -2.52 12.14
N GLU A 170 7.98 -1.44 11.46
CA GLU A 170 8.22 -1.45 10.02
C GLU A 170 9.25 -2.51 9.61
N HIS A 171 10.33 -2.64 10.38
CA HIS A 171 11.37 -3.65 10.14
C HIS A 171 10.82 -5.08 10.23
N LEU A 172 9.96 -5.37 11.21
CA LEU A 172 9.30 -6.67 11.34
C LEU A 172 8.26 -6.92 10.24
N ALA A 173 7.54 -5.88 9.82
CA ALA A 173 6.60 -5.96 8.72
C ALA A 173 7.31 -6.25 7.39
N GLN A 174 8.44 -5.58 7.12
CA GLN A 174 9.26 -5.82 5.92
C GLN A 174 9.85 -7.24 5.88
N LEU A 175 10.18 -7.81 7.04
CA LEU A 175 10.64 -9.21 7.13
C LEU A 175 9.51 -10.23 6.92
N SER A 176 8.27 -9.85 7.22
CA SER A 176 7.11 -10.75 7.15
C SER A 176 6.66 -11.00 5.71
N ILE A 177 6.33 -12.25 5.37
CA ILE A 177 5.88 -12.66 4.02
C ILE A 177 4.66 -11.87 3.56
N ASN A 178 3.76 -11.56 4.50
CA ASN A 178 2.49 -10.89 4.23
C ASN A 178 2.51 -9.41 4.64
N GLY A 179 3.67 -8.86 5.00
CA GLY A 179 3.76 -7.47 5.49
C GLY A 179 3.10 -7.22 6.84
N ARG A 180 2.73 -8.27 7.60
CA ARG A 180 1.98 -8.15 8.86
C ARG A 180 2.74 -8.71 10.05
N VAL A 181 2.51 -8.07 11.19
CA VAL A 181 2.96 -8.51 12.52
C VAL A 181 1.73 -8.76 13.37
N ALA A 182 1.59 -9.96 13.90
CA ALA A 182 0.49 -10.29 14.80
C ALA A 182 0.90 -10.00 16.24
N LEU A 183 0.13 -9.19 16.96
CA LEU A 183 0.29 -8.98 18.40
C LEU A 183 -0.67 -9.90 19.14
N TYR A 184 -0.14 -10.71 20.05
CA TYR A 184 -0.90 -11.55 20.96
C TYR A 184 -0.74 -11.02 22.37
N MET A 185 -1.86 -10.60 22.98
CA MET A 185 -1.89 -10.10 24.34
C MET A 185 -2.75 -11.04 25.20
N PRO A 186 -2.13 -11.85 26.09
CA PRO A 186 -2.88 -12.73 26.97
C PRO A 186 -3.65 -11.96 28.06
N GLU A 187 -4.74 -12.55 28.52
CA GLU A 187 -5.48 -12.09 29.70
C GLU A 187 -4.61 -12.13 30.97
N GLY A 188 -4.86 -11.22 31.92
CA GLY A 188 -4.10 -11.14 33.17
C GLY A 188 -2.94 -10.13 33.12
N ASN A 189 -1.95 -10.25 34.00
CA ASN A 189 -0.77 -9.36 34.02
C ASN A 189 0.46 -10.10 33.47
N ARG A 190 0.35 -10.60 32.23
CA ARG A 190 1.41 -11.37 31.57
C ARG A 190 1.92 -10.61 30.36
N ASP A 191 3.17 -10.89 29.99
CA ASP A 191 3.79 -10.45 28.76
C ASP A 191 2.99 -10.87 27.54
N GLY A 192 3.03 -10.06 26.49
CA GLY A 192 2.52 -10.43 25.18
C GLY A 192 3.64 -10.89 24.25
N TYR A 193 3.27 -11.22 23.02
CA TYR A 193 4.25 -11.54 22.00
C TYR A 193 3.86 -11.02 20.62
N LEU A 194 4.86 -10.61 19.87
CA LEU A 194 4.77 -10.31 18.45
C LEU A 194 5.15 -11.55 17.65
N ARG A 195 4.35 -11.89 16.64
CA ARG A 195 4.61 -13.00 15.74
C ARG A 195 4.73 -12.51 14.31
N ILE A 196 5.78 -12.94 13.63
CA ILE A 196 5.93 -12.81 12.19
C ILE A 196 6.20 -14.17 11.53
N THR A 197 5.90 -14.28 10.25
CA THR A 197 6.31 -15.42 9.43
C THR A 197 7.12 -14.88 8.27
N THR A 198 8.40 -15.25 8.17
CA THR A 198 9.30 -14.85 7.10
C THR A 198 9.64 -16.02 6.18
N ARG A 199 10.10 -15.74 4.95
CA ARG A 199 10.57 -16.79 4.03
C ARG A 199 11.82 -17.44 4.61
N TRP A 200 12.05 -18.71 4.28
CA TRP A 200 13.30 -19.35 4.63
C TRP A 200 14.48 -18.59 4.01
N ASN A 201 15.38 -18.10 4.86
CA ASN A 201 16.62 -17.44 4.48
C ASN A 201 17.71 -17.93 5.44
N GLU A 202 18.65 -18.70 4.93
CA GLU A 202 19.72 -19.32 5.72
C GLU A 202 20.64 -18.29 6.36
N VAL A 203 20.97 -17.21 5.63
CA VAL A 203 21.84 -16.13 6.16
C VAL A 203 21.16 -15.44 7.33
N PHE A 204 19.87 -15.12 7.19
CA PHE A 204 19.08 -14.54 8.27
C PHE A 204 18.95 -15.51 9.45
N PHE A 205 18.63 -16.77 9.18
CA PHE A 205 18.43 -17.79 10.20
C PHE A 205 19.72 -18.04 11.00
N HIS A 206 20.84 -18.31 10.33
CA HIS A 206 22.14 -18.52 10.98
C HIS A 206 22.65 -17.23 11.65
N GLY A 207 22.37 -16.09 11.03
CA GLY A 207 22.68 -14.78 11.58
C GLY A 207 22.03 -14.59 12.95
N LEU A 208 20.73 -14.83 13.08
CA LEU A 208 19.99 -14.56 14.30
C LEU A 208 20.00 -15.72 15.31
N PHE A 209 19.89 -16.97 14.85
CA PHE A 209 19.66 -18.16 15.67
C PHE A 209 20.85 -19.13 15.72
N GLY A 210 21.89 -18.90 14.91
CA GLY A 210 23.08 -19.75 14.85
C GLY A 210 23.02 -20.90 13.85
N ASP A 211 24.14 -21.61 13.73
CA ASP A 211 24.22 -22.77 12.85
C ASP A 211 23.50 -23.96 13.51
N PRO A 212 22.57 -24.64 12.82
CA PRO A 212 21.92 -25.84 13.34
C PRO A 212 22.90 -26.97 13.65
N ARG A 213 24.13 -26.94 13.12
CA ARG A 213 25.20 -27.90 13.42
C ARG A 213 25.85 -27.69 14.79
N ASP A 214 25.72 -26.50 15.38
CA ASP A 214 26.35 -26.16 16.67
C ASP A 214 25.57 -26.67 17.89
N GLN A 215 24.30 -27.06 17.70
CA GLN A 215 23.44 -27.57 18.76
C GLN A 215 22.65 -28.76 18.22
N SER A 216 22.76 -29.92 18.88
CA SER A 216 22.14 -31.22 18.54
C SER A 216 20.61 -31.22 18.55
N GLY A 217 19.97 -30.37 17.73
CA GLY A 217 18.54 -30.34 17.49
C GLY A 217 18.26 -31.13 16.23
N ALA A 218 17.74 -32.34 16.39
CA ALA A 218 17.31 -33.15 15.25
C ALA A 218 16.14 -32.46 14.53
N TYR A 219 16.16 -32.47 13.20
CA TYR A 219 15.00 -32.15 12.39
C TYR A 219 13.89 -33.15 12.72
N ASP A 220 12.86 -32.71 13.44
CA ASP A 220 11.62 -33.48 13.56
C ASP A 220 10.52 -32.87 12.66
N GLY A 221 9.43 -33.61 12.48
CA GLY A 221 8.27 -33.15 11.71
C GLY A 221 7.54 -31.93 12.31
N VAL A 222 7.98 -31.44 13.49
CA VAL A 222 7.43 -30.27 14.19
C VAL A 222 8.25 -29.01 13.85
N GLY A 223 9.39 -29.14 13.19
CA GLY A 223 10.22 -28.01 12.75
C GLY A 223 11.30 -27.62 13.75
N LEU A 224 12.28 -26.85 13.28
CA LEU A 224 13.48 -26.50 14.04
C LEU A 224 13.19 -25.36 15.02
N VAL A 225 13.10 -25.67 16.31
CA VAL A 225 12.94 -24.66 17.36
C VAL A 225 14.30 -24.12 17.80
N ARG A 226 14.48 -22.80 17.75
CA ARG A 226 15.71 -22.11 18.21
C ARG A 226 15.42 -20.80 18.93
N PHE A 227 16.43 -20.33 19.64
CA PHE A 227 16.43 -19.08 20.40
C PHE A 227 17.48 -18.12 19.83
N ALA A 228 17.19 -16.83 19.81
CA ALA A 228 18.08 -15.86 19.17
C ALA A 228 19.29 -15.53 20.05
N TYR A 229 20.41 -15.18 19.42
CA TYR A 229 21.54 -14.56 20.11
C TYR A 229 21.16 -13.13 20.53
N ARG A 230 21.36 -12.84 21.82
CA ARG A 230 20.97 -11.56 22.43
C ARG A 230 21.55 -10.35 21.72
N ASN A 231 22.84 -10.39 21.45
CA ASN A 231 23.57 -9.29 20.80
C ASN A 231 23.25 -9.12 19.31
N ARG A 232 22.44 -10.01 18.72
CA ARG A 232 22.07 -9.98 17.30
C ARG A 232 20.62 -9.55 17.08
N VAL A 233 19.77 -9.54 18.11
CA VAL A 233 18.35 -9.17 17.97
C VAL A 233 18.18 -7.80 17.32
N ALA A 234 18.87 -6.77 17.81
CA ALA A 234 18.75 -5.41 17.27
C ALA A 234 19.15 -5.31 15.79
N GLN A 235 20.17 -6.07 15.37
CA GLN A 235 20.66 -6.08 13.99
C GLN A 235 19.65 -6.71 13.03
N PHE A 236 19.02 -7.82 13.42
CA PHE A 236 18.17 -8.60 12.52
C PHE A 236 16.68 -8.26 12.64
N LEU A 237 16.19 -7.95 13.85
CA LEU A 237 14.78 -7.68 14.12
C LEU A 237 14.50 -6.19 14.37
N GLY A 238 15.54 -5.36 14.50
CA GLY A 238 15.43 -3.92 14.69
C GLY A 238 15.56 -3.47 16.14
N VAL A 239 15.94 -2.20 16.30
CA VAL A 239 16.23 -1.59 17.62
C VAL A 239 14.99 -1.53 18.50
N TYR A 240 13.82 -1.22 17.94
CA TYR A 240 12.58 -1.20 18.71
C TYR A 240 12.29 -2.57 19.31
N THR A 241 12.33 -3.64 18.51
CA THR A 241 12.08 -5.01 18.96
C THR A 241 13.03 -5.42 20.07
N SER A 242 14.32 -5.06 19.92
CA SER A 242 15.31 -5.27 20.98
C SER A 242 14.98 -4.50 22.26
N GLY A 243 14.52 -3.26 22.16
CA GLY A 243 14.12 -2.46 23.33
C GLY A 243 12.86 -3.04 23.99
N ALA A 244 11.84 -3.34 23.21
CA ALA A 244 10.56 -3.87 23.70
C ALA A 244 10.73 -5.22 24.39
N MET A 245 11.58 -6.12 23.88
CA MET A 245 11.82 -7.40 24.54
C MET A 245 12.51 -7.25 25.91
N THR A 246 13.34 -6.22 26.11
CA THR A 246 14.02 -6.00 27.40
C THR A 246 13.07 -5.59 28.52
N THR A 247 11.84 -5.20 28.17
CA THR A 247 10.77 -4.88 29.14
C THR A 247 9.98 -6.10 29.58
N SER A 248 10.24 -7.29 29.02
CA SER A 248 9.53 -8.53 29.34
C SER A 248 10.00 -9.15 30.66
N ASP A 249 9.09 -9.80 31.37
CA ASP A 249 9.40 -10.64 32.54
C ASP A 249 10.32 -11.80 32.13
N VAL A 250 10.13 -12.34 30.93
CA VAL A 250 11.01 -13.38 30.36
C VAL A 250 12.46 -12.89 30.33
N TRP A 251 12.70 -11.67 29.83
CA TRP A 251 14.04 -11.10 29.81
C TRP A 251 14.62 -10.88 31.20
N ALA A 252 13.80 -10.39 32.14
CA ALA A 252 14.23 -10.12 33.51
C ALA A 252 14.64 -11.39 34.29
N GLN A 253 14.09 -12.54 33.92
CA GLN A 253 14.41 -13.84 34.54
C GLN A 253 15.66 -14.50 33.95
N GLU A 254 16.18 -14.00 32.82
CA GLU A 254 17.34 -14.62 32.20
C GLU A 254 18.67 -14.08 32.78
N PRO A 255 19.65 -14.96 33.07
CA PRO A 255 20.99 -14.56 33.51
C PRO A 255 21.65 -13.55 32.55
N PRO A 256 22.36 -12.51 33.03
CA PRO A 256 23.01 -11.51 32.17
C PRO A 256 24.06 -12.08 31.20
N ASP A 257 24.69 -13.19 31.59
CA ASP A 257 25.73 -13.91 30.86
C ASP A 257 25.21 -14.90 29.82
N ASN A 258 23.90 -15.14 29.77
CA ASN A 258 23.31 -15.96 28.71
C ASN A 258 23.55 -15.33 27.34
N MET A 259 24.10 -16.12 26.41
CA MET A 259 24.35 -15.68 25.03
C MET A 259 23.07 -15.64 24.18
N VAL A 260 22.09 -16.49 24.50
CA VAL A 260 20.80 -16.62 23.83
C VAL A 260 19.66 -16.13 24.73
N THR A 261 18.56 -15.69 24.12
CA THR A 261 17.36 -15.24 24.83
C THR A 261 16.13 -16.06 24.46
N ASN A 262 15.34 -16.38 25.48
CA ASN A 262 14.01 -16.97 25.38
C ASN A 262 12.96 -15.96 24.92
N SER A 263 13.23 -14.65 25.07
CA SER A 263 12.34 -13.59 24.56
C SER A 263 12.25 -13.57 23.05
N VAL A 264 13.14 -14.25 22.30
CA VAL A 264 13.04 -14.40 20.84
C VAL A 264 13.22 -15.85 20.46
N ARG A 265 12.13 -16.49 20.06
CA ARG A 265 12.09 -17.89 19.63
C ARG A 265 11.68 -17.98 18.17
N CYS A 266 12.20 -18.97 17.46
CA CYS A 266 11.66 -19.34 16.16
C CYS A 266 11.26 -20.80 16.08
N GLN A 267 10.40 -21.08 15.10
CA GLN A 267 10.10 -22.39 14.57
C GLN A 267 10.38 -22.34 13.06
N GLY A 268 11.50 -22.93 12.67
CA GLY A 268 12.00 -22.95 11.31
C GLY A 268 11.57 -24.21 10.55
N PHE A 269 11.03 -24.02 9.35
CA PHE A 269 10.74 -25.09 8.40
C PHE A 269 11.69 -24.93 7.20
N PRO A 270 12.81 -25.67 7.15
CA PRO A 270 13.84 -25.52 6.12
C PRO A 270 13.25 -25.54 4.70
N GLY A 271 13.67 -24.57 3.88
CA GLY A 271 13.16 -24.40 2.52
C GLY A 271 11.73 -23.86 2.40
N GLN A 272 11.05 -23.61 3.52
CA GLN A 272 9.68 -23.07 3.54
C GLN A 272 9.64 -21.70 4.23
N VAL A 273 9.53 -21.68 5.56
CA VAL A 273 9.27 -20.47 6.35
C VAL A 273 9.98 -20.51 7.69
N ILE A 274 10.12 -19.35 8.31
CA ILE A 274 10.55 -19.20 9.70
C ILE A 274 9.46 -18.44 10.42
N VAL A 275 8.84 -19.06 11.43
CA VAL A 275 7.90 -18.38 12.33
C VAL A 275 8.72 -17.85 13.50
N ILE A 276 8.60 -16.55 13.80
CA ILE A 276 9.38 -15.89 14.86
C ILE A 276 8.41 -15.28 15.86
N ASP A 277 8.62 -15.60 17.12
CA ASP A 277 7.93 -15.05 18.27
C ASP A 277 8.89 -14.19 19.08
N VAL A 278 8.49 -12.95 19.32
CA VAL A 278 9.19 -12.01 20.19
C VAL A 278 8.30 -11.71 21.39
N THR A 279 8.69 -12.17 22.57
CA THR A 279 8.06 -11.78 23.82
C THR A 279 8.41 -10.34 24.15
N ILE A 280 7.39 -9.54 24.47
CA ILE A 280 7.52 -8.14 24.84
C ILE A 280 6.74 -7.85 26.11
N GLY A 281 7.22 -6.89 26.90
CA GLY A 281 6.56 -6.51 28.14
C GLY A 281 5.15 -5.99 27.91
N ARG A 282 4.25 -6.27 28.85
CA ARG A 282 2.85 -5.81 28.80
C ARG A 282 2.71 -4.29 28.56
N PRO A 283 3.52 -3.40 29.17
CA PRO A 283 3.43 -1.97 28.88
C PRO A 283 3.67 -1.64 27.40
N GLU A 284 4.57 -2.35 26.74
CA GLU A 284 4.83 -2.17 25.30
C GLU A 284 3.68 -2.74 24.45
N CYS A 285 3.08 -3.86 24.87
CA CYS A 285 1.86 -4.36 24.21
C CYS A 285 0.74 -3.33 24.25
N LEU A 286 0.49 -2.71 25.40
CA LEU A 286 -0.57 -1.71 25.55
C LEU A 286 -0.32 -0.49 24.67
N LYS A 287 0.92 0.01 24.61
CA LYS A 287 1.29 1.08 23.67
C LYS A 287 0.98 0.69 22.23
N LEU A 288 1.29 -0.54 21.81
CA LEU A 288 0.98 -1.02 20.47
C LEU A 288 -0.53 -1.14 20.23
N VAL A 289 -1.32 -1.55 21.23
CA VAL A 289 -2.78 -1.63 21.14
C VAL A 289 -3.43 -0.25 21.09
N GLU A 290 -2.92 0.72 21.84
CA GLU A 290 -3.36 2.12 21.79
C GLU A 290 -3.10 2.76 20.42
N LEU A 291 -2.09 2.26 19.70
CA LEU A 291 -1.79 2.64 18.33
C LEU A 291 -2.65 1.91 17.28
N LEU A 292 -3.41 0.88 17.68
CA LEU A 292 -4.38 0.23 16.80
C LEU A 292 -5.67 1.07 16.78
N PRO A 293 -6.26 1.35 15.59
CA PRO A 293 -7.53 2.03 15.52
C PRO A 293 -8.58 1.27 16.33
N ALA A 294 -9.30 1.98 17.20
CA ALA A 294 -10.33 1.40 18.05
C ALA A 294 -11.32 0.59 17.21
N TYR A 295 -11.32 -0.73 17.37
CA TYR A 295 -12.35 -1.58 16.80
C TYR A 295 -13.69 -1.25 17.48
N PRO A 296 -14.73 -0.79 16.76
CA PRO A 296 -16.07 -0.79 17.29
C PRO A 296 -16.56 -2.25 17.26
N GLY A 297 -16.25 -3.03 18.29
CA GLY A 297 -16.75 -4.41 18.35
C GLY A 297 -16.09 -5.39 19.33
N SER A 298 -15.08 -5.01 20.11
CA SER A 298 -14.45 -5.95 21.04
C SER A 298 -14.08 -5.30 22.36
N TYR A 299 -15.14 -4.94 23.10
CA TYR A 299 -15.16 -5.01 24.55
C TYR A 299 -16.47 -5.71 24.95
N MET A 300 -16.40 -7.03 25.09
CA MET A 300 -17.25 -7.83 25.98
C MET A 300 -16.43 -9.01 26.47
#